data_AF-A0A5R8VNZ1-F1
#
_entry.id   AF-A0A5R8VNZ1-F1
#
_cell.length_a   1.000
_cell.length_b   1.000
_cell.length_c   1.000
_cell.angle_alpha   90.00
_cell.angle_beta   90.00
_cell.angle_gamma   90.00
#
_symmetry.space_group_name_H-M   'P 1'
#
loop_
_entity.id
_entity.type
_entity.pdbx_description
1 polymer ?
#
loop_
_entity_poly.entity_id
_entity_poly.type
_entity_poly.pdbx_seq_one_letter_code
_entity_poly.pdbx_strand_id
1 'polypeptide(L)'
;MTTEAVLPADLGTALPTTLFRFATAGSVDDGKSTLVGRLLHDSKAILADQLDAVARTSADRGFGGDKGGIDLALLTDGLRAEREQGITIDVAYRYFATDRRSFILADCPGHVQYTKNTVTGASTADAVVVLIDARKGVLEQTRRHLSVLQLLRVAHVIVAVNKIDLVDFSESVFREIEADVQQVGRELGLGSDGISDLLVIPVSALDGDNVVERSERTPWYSGPALLEVLETLPAADELESHLESFRFPVQLVIRPQGALAPDAVAAGLDVEAYRDYRAYAGQITEGSVKVGDQVSVLTPGQDPRTTTVVGIDFAGASLEEAAAPQSVAIRLAEEFDVARGDTIAAAGTVREASADLYASLCWLSPKPLREGAKVLVKHGTRTVQALVRNVNGKLDLSTFKLEQASALELNDIGHAQLRLAAPLPLENYLHHRRTGAFLLIDPLDGNTLAAGLVKDHPGDHEDERYSI
;
A
#
# COMPACT_ATOMS: atom_id res chain seq x y z
N MET A 1 20.65 -18.15 -44.68
CA MET A 1 19.59 -19.02 -44.10
C MET A 1 19.55 -18.73 -42.62
N THR A 2 18.83 -17.66 -42.26
CA THR A 2 18.64 -17.17 -40.91
C THR A 2 17.27 -17.62 -40.45
N THR A 3 17.24 -18.47 -39.43
CA THR A 3 16.02 -19.05 -38.87
C THR A 3 15.31 -17.98 -38.05
N GLU A 4 14.16 -17.53 -38.54
CA GLU A 4 13.22 -16.67 -37.81
C GLU A 4 12.72 -17.40 -36.55
N ALA A 5 12.89 -16.77 -35.40
CA ALA A 5 12.24 -17.18 -34.16
C ALA A 5 10.78 -16.72 -34.23
N VAL A 6 9.88 -17.66 -34.49
CA VAL A 6 8.43 -17.47 -34.38
C VAL A 6 8.09 -17.32 -32.90
N LEU A 7 7.68 -16.13 -32.49
CA LEU A 7 7.03 -15.89 -31.19
C LEU A 7 5.68 -16.62 -31.19
N PRO A 8 5.32 -17.40 -30.15
CA PRO A 8 4.03 -18.08 -30.12
C PRO A 8 2.91 -17.05 -30.02
N ALA A 9 2.06 -17.03 -31.06
CA ALA A 9 0.76 -16.39 -31.05
C ALA A 9 -0.22 -17.27 -30.27
N ASP A 10 -0.30 -17.05 -28.96
CA ASP A 10 -1.44 -17.47 -28.13
C ASP A 10 -1.40 -16.74 -26.78
N LEU A 11 -1.69 -15.43 -26.80
CA LEU A 11 -2.22 -14.72 -25.64
C LEU A 11 -3.74 -14.89 -25.65
N GLY A 12 -4.17 -16.16 -25.55
CA GLY A 12 -5.57 -16.51 -25.40
C GLY A 12 -6.07 -16.02 -24.06
N THR A 13 -6.94 -15.00 -24.08
CA THR A 13 -8.04 -14.75 -23.13
C THR A 13 -7.87 -15.33 -21.73
N ALA A 14 -6.85 -14.91 -20.99
CA ALA A 14 -6.90 -14.95 -19.54
C ALA A 14 -7.87 -13.83 -19.14
N LEU A 15 -8.98 -14.18 -18.49
CA LEU A 15 -9.76 -13.22 -17.71
C LEU A 15 -8.74 -12.41 -16.88
N PRO A 16 -8.83 -11.06 -16.79
CA PRO A 16 -7.86 -10.31 -16.02
C PRO A 16 -7.91 -10.82 -14.58
N THR A 17 -6.94 -11.64 -14.19
CA THR A 17 -6.77 -12.05 -12.80
C THR A 17 -6.48 -10.78 -12.05
N THR A 18 -7.45 -10.30 -11.28
CA THR A 18 -7.30 -9.06 -10.52
C THR A 18 -6.11 -9.23 -9.58
N LEU A 19 -5.32 -8.17 -9.40
CA LEU A 19 -4.15 -8.20 -8.54
C LEU A 19 -4.55 -7.79 -7.13
N PHE A 20 -4.19 -8.56 -6.12
CA PHE A 20 -4.38 -8.20 -4.71
C PHE A 20 -3.07 -8.18 -3.96
N ARG A 21 -2.83 -7.11 -3.21
CA ARG A 21 -1.65 -6.93 -2.39
C ARG A 21 -2.03 -7.11 -0.94
N PHE A 22 -1.35 -7.98 -0.21
CA PHE A 22 -1.55 -8.04 1.23
C PHE A 22 -0.23 -8.17 1.98
N ALA A 23 -0.24 -7.75 3.24
CA ALA A 23 0.92 -7.89 4.12
C ALA A 23 0.58 -8.70 5.38
N THR A 24 1.58 -9.30 6.01
CA THR A 24 1.45 -9.93 7.34
C THR A 24 2.03 -9.03 8.42
N ALA A 25 1.40 -9.00 9.59
CA ALA A 25 1.89 -8.28 10.77
C ALA A 25 1.63 -9.12 12.04
N GLY A 26 2.31 -8.82 13.14
CA GLY A 26 2.20 -9.60 14.39
C GLY A 26 3.53 -9.72 15.13
N SER A 27 3.47 -10.22 16.36
CA SER A 27 4.61 -10.35 17.27
C SER A 27 5.66 -11.35 16.78
N VAL A 28 6.84 -11.30 17.41
CA VAL A 28 7.84 -12.36 17.33
C VAL A 28 7.18 -13.64 17.86
N ASP A 29 7.37 -14.74 17.12
CA ASP A 29 6.76 -16.05 17.37
C ASP A 29 5.28 -16.21 17.03
N ASP A 30 4.53 -15.21 16.55
CA ASP A 30 3.11 -15.40 16.20
C ASP A 30 2.91 -16.30 14.95
N GLY A 31 4.00 -16.74 14.31
CA GLY A 31 3.98 -17.72 13.22
C GLY A 31 3.71 -17.12 11.84
N LYS A 32 4.10 -15.86 11.60
CA LYS A 32 3.93 -15.15 10.31
C LYS A 32 4.56 -15.92 9.15
N SER A 33 5.87 -16.17 9.24
CA SER A 33 6.65 -16.90 8.25
C SER A 33 6.08 -18.31 8.00
N THR A 34 5.61 -18.99 9.05
CA THR A 34 4.94 -20.29 8.93
C THR A 34 3.62 -20.18 8.17
N LEU A 35 2.80 -19.18 8.46
CA LEU A 35 1.51 -18.96 7.76
C LEU A 35 1.74 -18.63 6.29
N VAL A 36 2.72 -17.78 5.98
CA VAL A 36 3.11 -17.45 4.61
C VAL A 36 3.61 -18.70 3.88
N GLY A 37 4.51 -19.47 4.50
CA GLY A 37 5.01 -20.73 3.93
C GLY A 37 3.88 -21.74 3.67
N ARG A 38 2.92 -21.86 4.60
CA ARG A 38 1.72 -22.69 4.47
C ARG A 38 0.82 -22.24 3.32
N LEU A 39 0.54 -20.95 3.20
CA LEU A 39 -0.22 -20.39 2.08
C LEU A 39 0.45 -20.70 0.73
N LEU A 40 1.76 -20.51 0.62
CA LEU A 40 2.50 -20.77 -0.62
C LEU A 40 2.57 -22.26 -0.97
N HIS A 41 2.72 -23.13 0.04
CA HIS A 41 2.75 -24.58 -0.13
C HIS A 41 1.39 -25.12 -0.59
N ASP A 42 0.33 -24.79 0.14
CA ASP A 42 -0.99 -25.36 -0.09
C ASP A 42 -1.70 -24.74 -1.30
N SER A 43 -1.35 -23.51 -1.69
CA SER A 43 -1.82 -22.90 -2.96
C SER A 43 -1.12 -23.46 -4.20
N LYS A 44 -0.21 -24.44 -4.06
CA LYS A 44 0.58 -25.05 -5.15
C LYS A 44 1.41 -24.03 -5.95
N ALA A 45 1.72 -22.90 -5.34
CA ALA A 45 2.47 -21.81 -5.96
C ALA A 45 3.99 -22.05 -6.02
N ILE A 46 4.48 -23.10 -5.34
CA ILE A 46 5.90 -23.45 -5.30
C ILE A 46 6.16 -24.61 -6.27
N LEU A 47 7.13 -24.43 -7.18
CA LEU A 47 7.61 -25.53 -8.04
C LEU A 47 8.16 -26.66 -7.15
N ALA A 48 7.79 -27.91 -7.46
CA ALA A 48 8.11 -29.11 -6.66
C ALA A 48 9.60 -29.20 -6.25
N ASP A 49 10.52 -28.77 -7.11
CA ASP A 49 11.96 -28.80 -6.86
C ASP A 49 12.41 -27.92 -5.68
N GLN A 50 11.71 -26.81 -5.40
CA GLN A 50 12.01 -25.97 -4.24
C GLN A 50 11.49 -26.57 -2.93
N LEU A 51 10.36 -27.29 -2.98
CA LEU A 51 9.84 -28.02 -1.83
C LEU A 51 10.77 -29.16 -1.42
N ASP A 52 11.34 -29.88 -2.38
CA ASP A 52 12.32 -30.94 -2.13
C ASP A 52 13.60 -30.41 -1.46
N ALA A 53 14.06 -29.22 -1.85
CA ALA A 53 15.23 -28.58 -1.24
C ALA A 53 14.94 -28.14 0.22
N VAL A 54 13.74 -27.65 0.48
CA VAL A 54 13.30 -27.28 1.84
C VAL A 54 13.13 -28.50 2.71
N ALA A 55 12.47 -29.56 2.23
CA ALA A 55 12.27 -30.80 2.97
C ALA A 55 13.61 -31.44 3.40
N ARG A 56 14.62 -31.45 2.52
CA ARG A 56 15.98 -31.89 2.87
C ARG A 56 16.60 -31.04 3.98
N THR A 57 16.48 -29.72 3.87
CA THR A 57 17.02 -28.78 4.87
C THR A 57 16.29 -28.89 6.22
N SER A 58 14.98 -29.10 6.22
CA SER A 58 14.19 -29.35 7.44
C SER A 58 14.60 -30.65 8.12
N ALA A 59 14.86 -31.71 7.35
CA ALA A 59 15.35 -32.98 7.86
C ALA A 59 16.75 -32.83 8.49
N ASP A 60 17.66 -32.11 7.84
CA ASP A 60 19.01 -31.83 8.34
C ASP A 60 19.00 -31.02 9.65
N ARG A 61 17.99 -30.16 9.87
CA ARG A 61 17.78 -29.37 11.09
C ARG A 61 17.03 -30.12 12.20
N GLY A 62 16.64 -31.37 11.99
CA GLY A 62 15.95 -32.18 12.99
C GLY A 62 14.44 -31.93 13.09
N PHE A 63 13.84 -31.19 12.15
CA PHE A 63 12.37 -31.02 12.07
C PHE A 63 11.63 -32.29 11.58
N GLY A 64 12.34 -33.42 11.39
CA GLY A 64 11.82 -34.71 10.94
C GLY A 64 11.86 -35.83 11.99
N GLY A 65 11.35 -35.60 13.21
CA GLY A 65 11.04 -36.68 14.15
C GLY A 65 9.93 -37.62 13.63
N ASP A 66 9.44 -38.55 14.45
CA ASP A 66 8.48 -39.64 14.09
C ASP A 66 7.19 -39.23 13.32
N LYS A 67 6.93 -37.93 13.11
CA LYS A 67 5.82 -37.38 12.32
C LYS A 67 6.21 -36.63 11.02
N GLY A 68 7.50 -36.54 10.67
CA GLY A 68 7.96 -36.06 9.34
C GLY A 68 7.45 -34.67 8.92
N GLY A 69 7.73 -33.62 9.70
CA GLY A 69 7.31 -32.26 9.37
C GLY A 69 8.27 -31.51 8.43
N ILE A 70 7.73 -30.68 7.53
CA ILE A 70 8.49 -29.70 6.74
C ILE A 70 8.45 -28.35 7.47
N ASP A 71 9.60 -27.73 7.69
CA ASP A 71 9.69 -26.38 8.24
C ASP A 71 9.45 -25.35 7.11
N LEU A 72 8.18 -24.96 6.96
CA LEU A 72 7.73 -24.07 5.90
C LEU A 72 8.25 -22.63 6.04
N ALA A 73 8.78 -22.22 7.21
CA ALA A 73 9.42 -20.92 7.37
C ALA A 73 10.71 -20.80 6.52
N LEU A 74 11.33 -21.93 6.16
CA LEU A 74 12.51 -21.94 5.28
C LEU A 74 12.20 -21.44 3.85
N LEU A 75 10.93 -21.41 3.44
CA LEU A 75 10.51 -20.87 2.15
C LEU A 75 10.53 -19.33 2.15
N THR A 76 10.36 -18.71 3.32
CA THR A 76 10.19 -17.25 3.46
C THR A 76 11.49 -16.52 3.76
N ASP A 77 12.42 -17.16 4.49
CA ASP A 77 13.64 -16.51 5.00
C ASP A 77 14.75 -16.43 3.92
N GLY A 78 14.91 -15.24 3.34
CA GLY A 78 15.79 -15.01 2.20
C GLY A 78 17.25 -14.72 2.56
N LEU A 79 17.50 -14.06 3.69
CA LEU A 79 18.85 -13.62 4.09
C LEU A 79 19.53 -14.60 5.04
N ARG A 80 20.84 -14.76 4.91
CA ARG A 80 21.66 -15.64 5.77
C ARG A 80 21.60 -15.23 7.26
N ALA A 81 21.49 -13.93 7.53
CA ALA A 81 21.31 -13.39 8.89
C ALA A 81 19.90 -13.66 9.47
N GLU A 82 18.85 -13.64 8.65
CA GLU A 82 17.49 -14.05 9.05
C GLU A 82 17.48 -15.53 9.45
N ARG A 83 18.13 -16.38 8.65
CA ARG A 83 18.24 -17.83 8.86
C ARG A 83 19.04 -18.25 10.10
N GLU A 84 19.94 -17.39 10.57
CA GLU A 84 20.76 -17.63 11.77
C GLU A 84 20.05 -17.19 13.05
N GLN A 85 19.10 -16.24 12.95
CA GLN A 85 18.38 -15.67 14.10
C GLN A 85 16.90 -16.08 14.18
N GLY A 86 16.34 -16.69 13.13
CA GLY A 86 14.92 -17.10 13.09
C GLY A 86 13.94 -15.93 13.07
N ILE A 87 14.37 -14.78 12.53
CA ILE A 87 13.55 -13.56 12.42
C ILE A 87 13.56 -13.04 10.99
N THR A 88 12.42 -12.53 10.50
CA THR A 88 12.36 -11.67 9.31
C THR A 88 13.02 -10.32 9.65
N ILE A 89 13.86 -9.76 8.77
CA ILE A 89 14.58 -8.49 8.98
C ILE A 89 14.12 -7.42 7.99
N ASP A 90 13.88 -7.76 6.74
CA ASP A 90 13.38 -6.85 5.70
C ASP A 90 12.05 -7.34 5.10
N VAL A 91 11.30 -6.45 4.44
CA VAL A 91 10.03 -6.85 3.81
C VAL A 91 10.31 -7.76 2.63
N ALA A 92 9.96 -9.03 2.74
CA ALA A 92 10.08 -9.99 1.64
C ALA A 92 8.81 -9.99 0.80
N TYR A 93 8.93 -9.64 -0.49
CA TYR A 93 7.82 -9.74 -1.44
C TYR A 93 7.76 -11.12 -2.08
N ARG A 94 6.59 -11.75 -2.04
CA ARG A 94 6.28 -13.03 -2.66
C ARG A 94 5.11 -12.89 -3.63
N TYR A 95 5.11 -13.72 -4.66
CA TYR A 95 4.10 -13.69 -5.71
C TYR A 95 3.51 -15.08 -5.83
N PHE A 96 2.18 -15.16 -5.82
CA PHE A 96 1.46 -16.40 -6.09
C PHE A 96 0.14 -16.09 -6.77
N ALA A 97 -0.50 -17.11 -7.34
CA ALA A 97 -1.81 -16.98 -7.95
C ALA A 97 -2.65 -18.20 -7.61
N THR A 98 -3.95 -17.99 -7.58
CA THR A 98 -4.96 -19.05 -7.57
C THR A 98 -5.69 -19.05 -8.90
N ASP A 99 -6.64 -19.97 -9.08
CA ASP A 99 -7.51 -19.98 -10.26
C ASP A 99 -8.38 -18.70 -10.36
N ARG A 100 -8.51 -17.94 -9.26
CA ARG A 100 -9.38 -16.76 -9.16
C ARG A 100 -8.63 -15.44 -9.21
N ARG A 101 -7.39 -15.36 -8.70
CA ARG A 101 -6.72 -14.09 -8.43
C ARG A 101 -5.21 -14.20 -8.36
N SER A 102 -4.50 -13.11 -8.70
CA SER A 102 -3.05 -12.99 -8.49
C SER A 102 -2.76 -12.19 -7.21
N PHE A 103 -1.74 -12.61 -6.46
CA PHE A 103 -1.39 -12.05 -5.17
C PHE A 103 0.06 -11.55 -5.12
N ILE A 104 0.25 -10.40 -4.46
CA ILE A 104 1.55 -9.92 -3.97
C ILE A 104 1.49 -9.91 -2.44
N LEU A 105 2.40 -10.65 -1.81
CA LEU A 105 2.48 -10.78 -0.38
C LEU A 105 3.75 -10.10 0.14
N ALA A 106 3.58 -9.14 1.05
CA ALA A 106 4.67 -8.51 1.80
C ALA A 106 4.79 -9.12 3.20
N ASP A 107 5.83 -9.91 3.46
CA ASP A 107 6.08 -10.44 4.80
C ASP A 107 6.78 -9.37 5.67
N CYS A 108 6.02 -8.73 6.57
CA CYS A 108 6.59 -7.69 7.43
C CYS A 108 7.18 -8.30 8.72
N PRO A 109 8.39 -7.88 9.11
CA PRO A 109 9.04 -8.39 10.30
C PRO A 109 8.35 -7.94 11.59
N GLY A 110 8.33 -8.84 12.57
CA GLY A 110 7.52 -8.71 13.79
C GLY A 110 8.27 -8.28 15.04
N HIS A 111 9.42 -7.63 14.95
CA HIS A 111 10.09 -7.11 16.14
C HIS A 111 9.67 -5.65 16.39
N VAL A 112 9.61 -5.23 17.66
CA VAL A 112 9.23 -3.86 18.09
C VAL A 112 10.09 -2.77 17.43
N GLN A 113 11.32 -3.11 17.04
CA GLN A 113 12.24 -2.21 16.33
C GLN A 113 11.92 -2.03 14.84
N TYR A 114 10.86 -2.65 14.30
CA TYR A 114 10.55 -2.67 12.87
C TYR A 114 9.16 -2.12 12.51
N THR A 115 8.62 -1.16 13.28
CA THR A 115 7.42 -0.38 12.87
C THR A 115 7.59 0.19 11.46
N LYS A 116 8.81 0.67 11.13
CA LYS A 116 9.22 1.07 9.77
C LYS A 116 8.81 0.07 8.69
N ASN A 117 9.03 -1.22 8.93
CA ASN A 117 8.83 -2.25 7.92
C ASN A 117 7.34 -2.60 7.77
N THR A 118 6.58 -2.54 8.87
CA THR A 118 5.10 -2.60 8.80
C THR A 118 4.58 -1.42 7.99
N VAL A 119 5.09 -0.20 8.21
CA VAL A 119 4.68 0.99 7.42
C VAL A 119 4.98 0.81 5.94
N THR A 120 6.17 0.33 5.60
CA THR A 120 6.57 0.06 4.21
C THR A 120 5.63 -0.95 3.55
N GLY A 121 5.42 -2.12 4.15
CA GLY A 121 4.58 -3.17 3.57
C GLY A 121 3.09 -2.82 3.55
N ALA A 122 2.56 -2.23 4.63
CA ALA A 122 1.15 -1.90 4.76
C ALA A 122 0.71 -0.72 3.89
N SER A 123 1.61 0.23 3.58
CA SER A 123 1.26 1.45 2.82
C SER A 123 0.73 1.18 1.40
N THR A 124 1.08 0.03 0.82
CA THR A 124 0.68 -0.37 -0.53
C THR A 124 -0.23 -1.60 -0.54
N ALA A 125 -0.58 -2.11 0.64
CA ALA A 125 -1.40 -3.31 0.78
C ALA A 125 -2.90 -2.98 0.66
N ASP A 126 -3.62 -3.83 -0.05
CA ASP A 126 -5.09 -3.85 -0.05
C ASP A 126 -5.62 -4.45 1.25
N ALA A 127 -4.91 -5.43 1.83
CA ALA A 127 -5.24 -6.02 3.13
C ALA A 127 -4.01 -6.24 4.02
N VAL A 128 -4.19 -6.25 5.33
CA VAL A 128 -3.15 -6.72 6.26
C VAL A 128 -3.71 -7.81 7.18
N VAL A 129 -3.00 -8.93 7.24
CA VAL A 129 -3.28 -10.07 8.12
C VAL A 129 -2.45 -9.94 9.39
N VAL A 130 -3.08 -9.60 10.50
CA VAL A 130 -2.46 -9.49 11.83
C VAL A 130 -2.57 -10.84 12.55
N LEU A 131 -1.43 -11.49 12.80
CA LEU A 131 -1.38 -12.75 13.53
C LEU A 131 -1.33 -12.51 15.04
N ILE A 132 -2.00 -13.37 15.79
CA ILE A 132 -2.01 -13.41 17.26
C ILE A 132 -1.81 -14.87 17.70
N ASP A 133 -0.83 -15.16 18.56
CA ASP A 133 -0.69 -16.49 19.18
C ASP A 133 -1.85 -16.75 20.17
N ALA A 134 -2.64 -17.79 19.93
CA ALA A 134 -3.80 -18.16 20.73
C ALA A 134 -3.49 -18.42 22.21
N ARG A 135 -2.23 -18.74 22.54
CA ARG A 135 -1.80 -18.95 23.94
C ARG A 135 -1.53 -17.65 24.67
N LYS A 136 -1.28 -16.56 23.94
CA LYS A 136 -0.89 -15.26 24.48
C LYS A 136 -2.03 -14.24 24.42
N GLY A 137 -2.92 -14.35 23.44
CA GLY A 137 -3.98 -13.38 23.20
C GLY A 137 -3.43 -12.02 22.73
N VAL A 138 -4.21 -10.96 22.92
CA VAL A 138 -3.84 -9.61 22.47
C VAL A 138 -2.69 -9.04 23.29
N LEU A 139 -1.61 -8.64 22.62
CA LEU A 139 -0.44 -8.00 23.25
C LEU A 139 -0.35 -6.52 22.91
N GLU A 140 0.51 -5.78 23.63
CA GLU A 140 0.83 -4.37 23.30
C GLU A 140 1.29 -4.22 21.83
N GLN A 141 2.04 -5.21 21.34
CA GLN A 141 2.49 -5.20 19.95
C GLN A 141 1.35 -5.38 18.95
N THR A 142 0.33 -6.19 19.27
CA THR A 142 -0.88 -6.32 18.45
C THR A 142 -1.57 -4.97 18.33
N ARG A 143 -1.76 -4.27 19.47
CA ARG A 143 -2.34 -2.91 19.51
C ARG A 143 -1.52 -1.97 18.63
N ARG A 144 -0.19 -1.98 18.77
CA ARG A 144 0.72 -1.16 17.96
C ARG A 144 0.55 -1.39 16.45
N HIS A 145 0.50 -2.64 16.00
CA HIS A 145 0.29 -2.94 14.58
C HIS A 145 -1.06 -2.40 14.11
N LEU A 146 -2.14 -2.69 14.83
CA LEU A 146 -3.49 -2.21 14.49
C LEU A 146 -3.54 -0.68 14.36
N SER A 147 -2.85 0.05 15.24
CA SER A 147 -2.81 1.52 15.20
C SER A 147 -2.04 2.07 14.01
N VAL A 148 -0.95 1.41 13.61
CA VAL A 148 -0.24 1.76 12.37
C VAL A 148 -1.13 1.51 11.16
N LEU A 149 -1.86 0.40 11.13
CA LEU A 149 -2.79 0.09 10.04
C LEU A 149 -3.94 1.09 9.95
N GLN A 150 -4.45 1.55 11.10
CA GLN A 150 -5.45 2.60 11.18
C GLN A 150 -4.92 3.93 10.62
N LEU A 151 -3.71 4.32 11.03
CA LEU A 151 -3.08 5.56 10.58
C LEU A 151 -2.80 5.54 9.07
N LEU A 152 -2.48 4.37 8.50
CA LEU A 152 -2.27 4.17 7.07
C LEU A 152 -3.57 3.92 6.29
N ARG A 153 -4.73 3.94 6.96
CA ARG A 153 -6.05 3.68 6.36
C ARG A 153 -6.04 2.42 5.49
N VAL A 154 -5.47 1.32 6.00
CA VAL A 154 -5.48 0.04 5.29
C VAL A 154 -6.93 -0.40 5.09
N ALA A 155 -7.30 -0.70 3.84
CA ALA A 155 -8.69 -0.96 3.47
C ALA A 155 -9.28 -2.17 4.21
N HIS A 156 -8.51 -3.26 4.31
CA HIS A 156 -8.95 -4.48 4.99
C HIS A 156 -7.95 -4.91 6.07
N VAL A 157 -8.42 -5.06 7.30
CA VAL A 157 -7.63 -5.62 8.41
C VAL A 157 -8.25 -6.95 8.82
N ILE A 158 -7.49 -8.02 8.67
CA ILE A 158 -7.89 -9.39 9.03
C ILE A 158 -7.05 -9.82 10.22
N VAL A 159 -7.67 -10.42 11.23
CA VAL A 159 -6.95 -10.97 12.40
C VAL A 159 -6.95 -12.49 12.35
N ALA A 160 -5.76 -13.09 12.33
CA ALA A 160 -5.57 -14.53 12.34
C ALA A 160 -5.10 -14.99 13.73
N VAL A 161 -5.99 -15.64 14.48
CA VAL A 161 -5.67 -16.23 15.79
C VAL A 161 -4.97 -17.57 15.53
N ASN A 162 -3.64 -17.52 15.48
CA ASN A 162 -2.78 -18.63 15.09
C ASN A 162 -2.46 -19.56 16.27
N LYS A 163 -2.02 -20.79 15.97
CA LYS A 163 -1.67 -21.84 16.93
C LYS A 163 -2.86 -22.33 17.74
N ILE A 164 -4.04 -22.36 17.12
CA ILE A 164 -5.25 -22.87 17.76
C ILE A 164 -5.13 -24.35 18.15
N ASP A 165 -4.25 -25.10 17.48
CA ASP A 165 -3.88 -26.48 17.79
C ASP A 165 -3.25 -26.62 19.18
N LEU A 166 -2.53 -25.61 19.67
CA LEU A 166 -1.88 -25.63 20.98
C LEU A 166 -2.82 -25.30 22.13
N VAL A 167 -4.05 -24.91 21.83
CA VAL A 167 -5.13 -24.68 22.80
C VAL A 167 -6.31 -25.64 22.55
N ASP A 168 -6.00 -26.81 22.00
CA ASP A 168 -6.94 -27.91 21.75
C ASP A 168 -8.18 -27.49 20.95
N PHE A 169 -8.02 -26.56 20.00
CA PHE A 169 -9.12 -26.03 19.18
C PHE A 169 -10.28 -25.42 20.01
N SER A 170 -9.97 -24.89 21.18
CA SER A 170 -10.96 -24.36 22.13
C SER A 170 -11.72 -23.15 21.59
N GLU A 171 -13.05 -23.29 21.49
CA GLU A 171 -13.94 -22.18 21.15
C GLU A 171 -13.86 -21.04 22.17
N SER A 172 -13.81 -21.35 23.48
CA SER A 172 -13.84 -20.31 24.51
C SER A 172 -12.61 -19.40 24.43
N VAL A 173 -11.43 -19.97 24.24
CA VAL A 173 -10.17 -19.22 24.10
C VAL A 173 -10.23 -18.32 22.86
N PHE A 174 -10.72 -18.85 21.73
CA PHE A 174 -10.90 -18.04 20.53
C PHE A 174 -11.86 -16.87 20.73
N ARG A 175 -13.03 -17.12 21.33
CA ARG A 175 -14.07 -16.09 21.55
C ARG A 175 -13.61 -14.99 22.50
N GLU A 176 -12.81 -15.33 23.51
CA GLU A 176 -12.19 -14.34 24.40
C GLU A 176 -11.23 -13.43 23.62
N ILE A 177 -10.34 -14.00 22.81
CA ILE A 177 -9.39 -13.22 21.98
C ILE A 177 -10.14 -12.40 20.93
N GLU A 178 -11.16 -12.97 20.30
CA GLU A 178 -12.02 -12.26 19.34
C GLU A 178 -12.65 -11.03 20.00
N ALA A 179 -13.22 -11.16 21.21
CA ALA A 179 -13.80 -10.04 21.93
C ALA A 179 -12.78 -8.94 22.25
N ASP A 180 -11.57 -9.31 22.68
CA ASP A 180 -10.48 -8.36 22.94
C ASP A 180 -10.06 -7.62 21.67
N VAL A 181 -9.94 -8.33 20.54
CA VAL A 181 -9.62 -7.76 19.23
C VAL A 181 -10.70 -6.78 18.79
N GLN A 182 -11.98 -7.13 18.95
CA GLN A 182 -13.08 -6.21 18.62
C GLN A 182 -13.06 -4.96 19.49
N GLN A 183 -12.75 -5.11 20.79
CA GLN A 183 -12.62 -3.96 21.67
C GLN A 183 -11.50 -3.02 21.20
N VAL A 184 -10.32 -3.56 20.90
CA VAL A 184 -9.19 -2.76 20.39
C VAL A 184 -9.54 -2.10 19.06
N GLY A 185 -10.20 -2.83 18.16
CA GLY A 185 -10.67 -2.29 16.88
C GLY A 185 -11.57 -1.07 17.07
N ARG A 186 -12.56 -1.17 17.95
CA ARG A 186 -13.46 -0.05 18.29
C ARG A 186 -12.72 1.13 18.93
N GLU A 187 -11.79 0.89 19.85
CA GLU A 187 -10.98 1.94 20.48
C GLU A 187 -10.14 2.72 19.46
N LEU A 188 -9.65 2.04 18.42
CA LEU A 188 -8.85 2.64 17.34
C LEU A 188 -9.70 3.24 16.22
N GLY A 189 -11.00 2.94 16.16
CA GLY A 189 -11.84 3.29 15.02
C GLY A 189 -11.51 2.46 13.76
N LEU A 190 -11.03 1.23 13.94
CA LEU A 190 -10.90 0.25 12.87
C LEU A 190 -12.23 -0.45 12.64
N GLY A 191 -12.62 -0.56 11.37
CA GLY A 191 -13.96 -1.02 10.94
C GLY A 191 -14.64 0.09 10.15
N SER A 192 -15.11 -0.22 8.94
CA SER A 192 -15.68 0.74 7.98
C SER A 192 -16.74 1.64 8.61
N ASP A 193 -16.80 2.91 8.15
CA ASP A 193 -17.75 3.98 8.48
C ASP A 193 -19.03 3.53 9.22
N GLY A 194 -18.90 3.31 10.52
CA GLY A 194 -20.03 3.08 11.43
C GLY A 194 -20.57 1.65 11.54
N ILE A 195 -19.74 0.69 11.97
CA ILE A 195 -20.09 -0.67 12.49
C ILE A 195 -19.75 -1.79 11.50
N SER A 196 -18.49 -2.19 11.44
CA SER A 196 -18.10 -3.52 10.97
C SER A 196 -17.00 -4.05 11.87
N ASP A 197 -17.28 -5.17 12.55
CA ASP A 197 -16.31 -5.88 13.38
C ASP A 197 -15.13 -6.35 12.53
N LEU A 198 -13.91 -6.35 13.10
CA LEU A 198 -12.73 -6.90 12.44
C LEU A 198 -12.97 -8.38 12.11
N LEU A 199 -12.56 -8.84 10.93
CA LEU A 199 -12.68 -10.26 10.61
C LEU A 199 -11.62 -11.06 11.38
N VAL A 200 -12.07 -11.92 12.29
CA VAL A 200 -11.21 -12.79 13.09
C VAL A 200 -11.34 -14.24 12.63
N ILE A 201 -10.21 -14.92 12.38
CA ILE A 201 -10.15 -16.28 11.84
C ILE A 201 -9.27 -17.15 12.76
N PRO A 202 -9.76 -18.27 13.31
CA PRO A 202 -8.93 -19.22 14.05
C PRO A 202 -8.10 -20.03 13.06
N VAL A 203 -6.78 -20.00 13.15
CA VAL A 203 -5.90 -20.71 12.22
C VAL A 203 -4.87 -21.58 12.94
N SER A 204 -4.44 -22.65 12.28
CA SER A 204 -3.15 -23.29 12.58
C SER A 204 -2.29 -23.20 11.33
N ALA A 205 -1.30 -22.31 11.35
CA ALA A 205 -0.33 -22.21 10.26
C ALA A 205 0.47 -23.51 10.09
N LEU A 206 0.76 -24.19 11.19
CA LEU A 206 1.54 -25.43 11.18
C LEU A 206 0.76 -26.59 10.57
N ASP A 207 -0.51 -26.76 10.96
CA ASP A 207 -1.31 -27.90 10.50
C ASP A 207 -2.16 -27.59 9.24
N GLY A 208 -2.40 -26.30 8.94
CA GLY A 208 -3.16 -25.84 7.78
C GLY A 208 -4.63 -25.49 8.05
N ASP A 209 -5.12 -25.59 9.29
CA ASP A 209 -6.53 -25.31 9.61
C ASP A 209 -6.94 -23.88 9.28
N ASN A 210 -8.02 -23.74 8.51
CA ASN A 210 -8.62 -22.47 8.09
C ASN A 210 -7.66 -21.53 7.34
N VAL A 211 -6.55 -22.05 6.80
CA VAL A 211 -5.60 -21.26 6.00
C VAL A 211 -6.04 -21.25 4.53
N VAL A 212 -6.09 -22.42 3.89
CA VAL A 212 -6.57 -22.59 2.51
C VAL A 212 -7.98 -23.18 2.51
N GLU A 213 -8.17 -24.25 3.27
CA GLU A 213 -9.45 -24.95 3.40
C GLU A 213 -10.02 -24.76 4.82
N ARG A 214 -11.35 -24.83 4.94
CA ARG A 214 -12.04 -24.79 6.24
C ARG A 214 -11.73 -26.06 7.03
N SER A 215 -11.48 -25.91 8.32
CA SER A 215 -11.13 -27.03 9.20
C SER A 215 -12.37 -27.70 9.79
N GLU A 216 -12.39 -29.03 9.74
CA GLU A 216 -13.35 -29.86 10.47
C GLU A 216 -13.09 -29.87 12.00
N ARG A 217 -11.89 -29.45 12.44
CA ARG A 217 -11.49 -29.41 13.86
C ARG A 217 -12.03 -28.18 14.59
N THR A 218 -12.53 -27.18 13.85
CA THR A 218 -13.20 -26.00 14.40
C THR A 218 -14.67 -25.94 13.95
N PRO A 219 -15.52 -26.94 14.30
CA PRO A 219 -16.91 -26.99 13.80
C PRO A 219 -17.78 -25.84 14.33
N TRP A 220 -17.33 -25.17 15.40
CA TRP A 220 -17.94 -23.99 15.98
C TRP A 220 -17.64 -22.69 15.23
N TYR A 221 -16.65 -22.69 14.32
CA TYR A 221 -16.32 -21.55 13.47
C TYR A 221 -17.03 -21.69 12.12
N SER A 222 -17.98 -20.80 11.83
CA SER A 222 -18.77 -20.79 10.59
C SER A 222 -18.22 -19.85 9.51
N GLY A 223 -17.15 -19.12 9.82
CA GLY A 223 -16.52 -18.17 8.91
C GLY A 223 -15.73 -18.82 7.78
N PRO A 224 -15.23 -18.01 6.84
CA PRO A 224 -14.39 -18.46 5.72
C PRO A 224 -12.97 -18.83 6.15
N ALA A 225 -12.29 -19.65 5.35
CA ALA A 225 -10.84 -19.81 5.46
C ALA A 225 -10.12 -18.52 5.00
N LEU A 226 -8.86 -18.32 5.43
CA LEU A 226 -8.10 -17.11 5.12
C LEU A 226 -7.95 -16.88 3.60
N LEU A 227 -7.66 -17.91 2.80
CA LEU A 227 -7.54 -17.77 1.36
C LEU A 227 -8.87 -17.36 0.70
N GLU A 228 -10.00 -17.93 1.12
CA GLU A 228 -11.33 -17.56 0.61
C GLU A 228 -11.60 -16.07 0.78
N VAL A 229 -11.18 -15.49 1.91
CA VAL A 229 -11.30 -14.05 2.19
C VAL A 229 -10.43 -13.25 1.22
N LEU A 230 -9.15 -13.60 1.11
CA LEU A 230 -8.20 -12.88 0.25
C LEU A 230 -8.61 -12.92 -1.24
N GLU A 231 -9.23 -14.00 -1.69
CA GLU A 231 -9.76 -14.13 -3.05
C GLU A 231 -11.00 -13.28 -3.33
N THR A 232 -11.76 -12.93 -2.29
CA THR A 232 -13.08 -12.27 -2.44
C THR A 232 -13.09 -10.80 -2.06
N LEU A 233 -12.14 -10.34 -1.24
CA LEU A 233 -12.07 -8.94 -0.83
C LEU A 233 -11.80 -8.01 -2.03
N PRO A 234 -12.53 -6.88 -2.18
CA PRO A 234 -12.23 -5.90 -3.22
C PRO A 234 -10.87 -5.26 -2.97
N ALA A 235 -10.12 -4.94 -4.05
CA ALA A 235 -8.87 -4.19 -3.90
C ALA A 235 -9.14 -2.76 -3.38
N ALA A 236 -8.15 -2.13 -2.75
CA ALA A 236 -8.33 -0.76 -2.24
C ALA A 236 -8.67 0.22 -3.37
N ASP A 237 -8.00 0.08 -4.51
CA ASP A 237 -8.26 0.90 -5.70
C ASP A 237 -9.70 0.70 -6.24
N GLU A 238 -10.29 -0.50 -6.10
CA GLU A 238 -11.68 -0.77 -6.51
C GLU A 238 -12.70 -0.08 -5.59
N LEU A 239 -12.38 0.05 -4.29
CA LEU A 239 -13.22 0.75 -3.32
C LEU A 239 -13.18 2.28 -3.51
N GLU A 240 -12.01 2.82 -3.80
CA GLU A 240 -11.75 4.27 -3.82
C GLU A 240 -12.07 4.92 -5.19
N SER A 241 -11.84 4.21 -6.31
CA SER A 241 -11.86 4.78 -7.67
C SER A 241 -13.16 5.45 -8.12
N HIS A 242 -14.33 5.04 -7.61
CA HIS A 242 -15.63 5.61 -8.00
C HIS A 242 -16.09 6.76 -7.10
N LEU A 243 -15.47 6.95 -5.94
CA LEU A 243 -15.89 7.91 -4.93
C LEU A 243 -15.02 9.18 -4.93
N GLU A 244 -13.79 9.08 -5.43
CA GLU A 244 -12.82 10.16 -5.39
C GLU A 244 -12.86 11.06 -6.64
N SER A 245 -12.54 12.34 -6.44
CA SER A 245 -12.41 13.30 -7.54
C SER A 245 -11.14 13.04 -8.35
N PHE A 246 -11.21 13.25 -9.66
CA PHE A 246 -10.10 12.98 -10.58
C PHE A 246 -8.78 13.67 -10.18
N ARG A 247 -7.67 12.91 -10.15
CA ARG A 247 -6.30 13.40 -9.94
C ARG A 247 -5.34 12.73 -10.92
N PHE A 248 -4.58 13.54 -11.66
CA PHE A 248 -3.62 13.08 -12.67
C PHE A 248 -2.31 13.89 -12.62
N PRO A 249 -1.31 13.42 -11.86
CA PRO A 249 0.01 14.03 -11.85
C PRO A 249 0.74 13.77 -13.18
N VAL A 250 1.12 14.85 -13.86
CA VAL A 250 1.82 14.78 -15.14
C VAL A 250 3.25 14.28 -14.91
N GLN A 251 3.59 13.20 -15.63
CA GLN A 251 4.91 12.56 -15.58
C GLN A 251 5.75 12.91 -16.81
N LEU A 252 5.12 13.02 -17.97
CA LEU A 252 5.75 13.27 -19.26
C LEU A 252 4.85 14.12 -20.15
N VAL A 253 5.44 15.04 -20.91
CA VAL A 253 4.76 15.77 -21.99
C VAL A 253 5.18 15.15 -23.31
N ILE A 254 4.22 14.65 -24.09
CA ILE A 254 4.43 14.00 -25.38
C ILE A 254 4.19 15.03 -26.48
N ARG A 255 5.24 15.38 -27.21
CA ARG A 255 5.21 16.27 -28.38
C ARG A 255 6.13 15.71 -29.46
N PRO A 256 5.62 14.84 -30.36
CA PRO A 256 6.44 14.19 -31.37
C PRO A 256 6.98 15.19 -32.40
N GLN A 257 6.21 16.25 -32.71
CA GLN A 257 6.58 17.27 -33.70
C GLN A 257 7.01 16.66 -35.06
N GLY A 258 6.40 15.53 -35.43
CA GLY A 258 6.74 14.76 -36.64
C GLY A 258 7.91 13.78 -36.51
N ALA A 259 8.61 13.70 -35.38
CA ALA A 259 9.64 12.69 -35.12
C ALA A 259 9.01 11.34 -34.73
N LEU A 260 8.57 10.59 -35.74
CA LEU A 260 7.87 9.31 -35.58
C LEU A 260 8.78 8.11 -35.91
N ALA A 261 8.50 6.98 -35.26
CA ALA A 261 9.23 5.74 -35.49
C ALA A 261 8.96 5.22 -36.92
N PRO A 262 10.00 4.87 -37.73
CA PRO A 262 9.81 4.50 -39.14
C PRO A 262 8.91 3.28 -39.36
N ASP A 263 8.96 2.32 -38.44
CA ASP A 263 8.10 1.14 -38.38
C ASP A 263 6.64 1.50 -38.11
N ALA A 264 6.37 2.46 -37.23
CA ALA A 264 5.01 2.95 -36.99
C ALA A 264 4.44 3.68 -38.22
N VAL A 265 5.26 4.50 -38.90
CA VAL A 265 4.86 5.15 -40.16
C VAL A 265 4.60 4.10 -41.25
N ALA A 266 5.46 3.08 -41.36
CA ALA A 266 5.29 1.97 -42.29
C ALA A 266 4.03 1.13 -42.00
N ALA A 267 3.62 1.05 -40.73
CA ALA A 267 2.38 0.40 -40.29
C ALA A 267 1.12 1.27 -40.53
N GLY A 268 1.25 2.45 -41.13
CA GLY A 268 0.12 3.29 -41.55
C GLY A 268 -0.27 4.40 -40.57
N LEU A 269 0.60 4.77 -39.61
CA LEU A 269 0.35 5.88 -38.70
C LEU A 269 0.22 7.22 -39.45
N ASP A 270 -0.82 8.00 -39.15
CA ASP A 270 -1.06 9.31 -39.77
C ASP A 270 -0.07 10.36 -39.28
N VAL A 271 0.94 10.67 -40.11
CA VAL A 271 2.02 11.60 -39.76
C VAL A 271 1.52 13.02 -39.49
N GLU A 272 0.51 13.51 -40.23
CA GLU A 272 0.03 14.90 -40.06
C GLU A 272 -0.71 15.06 -38.73
N ALA A 273 -1.44 14.04 -38.28
CA ALA A 273 -2.09 14.04 -36.97
C ALA A 273 -1.10 14.21 -35.79
N TYR A 274 0.17 13.82 -35.96
CA TYR A 274 1.20 13.91 -34.92
C TYR A 274 2.11 15.14 -35.02
N ARG A 275 1.86 16.04 -35.97
CA ARG A 275 2.64 17.27 -36.12
C ARG A 275 2.42 18.24 -34.97
N ASP A 276 1.15 18.48 -34.64
CA ASP A 276 0.71 19.35 -33.54
C ASP A 276 0.21 18.55 -32.33
N TYR A 277 0.41 17.23 -32.32
CA TYR A 277 0.00 16.37 -31.22
C TYR A 277 0.71 16.77 -29.93
N ARG A 278 -0.11 17.03 -28.91
CA ARG A 278 0.32 17.32 -27.55
C ARG A 278 -0.55 16.56 -26.57
N ALA A 279 0.08 15.65 -25.83
CA ALA A 279 -0.59 14.93 -24.76
C ALA A 279 0.27 14.91 -23.50
N TYR A 280 -0.39 14.75 -22.36
CA TYR A 280 0.23 14.69 -21.04
C TYR A 280 0.08 13.27 -20.53
N ALA A 281 1.20 12.57 -20.40
CA ALA A 281 1.24 11.20 -19.93
C ALA A 281 1.51 11.14 -18.43
N GLY A 282 0.81 10.22 -17.77
CA GLY A 282 0.84 10.01 -16.34
C GLY A 282 -0.02 8.81 -15.96
N GLN A 283 -0.09 8.54 -14.67
CA GLN A 283 -0.99 7.55 -14.10
C GLN A 283 -2.12 8.28 -13.39
N ILE A 284 -3.36 7.89 -13.65
CA ILE A 284 -4.51 8.41 -12.90
C ILE A 284 -4.36 7.94 -11.46
N THR A 285 -4.24 8.89 -10.55
CA THR A 285 -4.02 8.61 -9.14
C THR A 285 -5.34 8.29 -8.46
N GLU A 286 -6.37 9.10 -8.70
CA GLU A 286 -7.69 9.02 -8.06
C GLU A 286 -8.78 9.37 -9.09
N GLY A 287 -9.99 8.84 -8.87
CA GLY A 287 -11.18 9.11 -9.69
C GLY A 287 -11.10 8.58 -11.14
N SER A 288 -11.99 9.13 -11.97
CA SER A 288 -12.10 8.85 -13.40
C SER A 288 -12.22 10.14 -14.22
N VAL A 289 -11.94 10.04 -15.52
CA VAL A 289 -12.03 11.16 -16.46
C VAL A 289 -12.60 10.68 -17.80
N LYS A 290 -13.46 11.49 -18.39
CA LYS A 290 -14.08 11.29 -19.69
C LYS A 290 -13.67 12.37 -20.67
N VAL A 291 -13.72 12.03 -21.96
CA VAL A 291 -13.65 13.04 -23.01
C VAL A 291 -14.84 14.00 -22.86
N GLY A 292 -14.57 15.31 -22.83
CA GLY A 292 -15.54 16.37 -22.57
C GLY A 292 -15.55 16.89 -21.13
N ASP A 293 -14.88 16.22 -20.18
CA ASP A 293 -14.83 16.68 -18.80
C ASP A 293 -14.04 17.99 -18.63
N GLN A 294 -14.53 18.85 -17.72
CA GLN A 294 -13.82 20.04 -17.28
C GLN A 294 -12.76 19.67 -16.23
N VAL A 295 -11.52 20.07 -16.49
CA VAL A 295 -10.38 19.83 -15.60
C VAL A 295 -9.62 21.12 -15.34
N SER A 296 -8.97 21.20 -14.19
CA SER A 296 -8.04 22.29 -13.85
C SER A 296 -6.61 21.80 -13.87
N VAL A 297 -5.73 22.58 -14.51
CA VAL A 297 -4.28 22.40 -14.46
C VAL A 297 -3.71 23.20 -13.29
N LEU A 298 -3.07 22.48 -12.39
CA LEU A 298 -2.43 23.00 -11.19
C LEU A 298 -0.92 23.04 -11.41
N THR A 299 -0.41 24.24 -11.62
CA THR A 299 1.02 24.53 -11.68
C THR A 299 1.38 25.31 -10.42
N PRO A 300 2.16 24.74 -9.49
CA PRO A 300 2.54 25.41 -8.26
C PRO A 300 3.06 26.84 -8.46
N GLY A 301 2.48 27.79 -7.71
CA GLY A 301 2.77 29.21 -7.80
C GLY A 301 1.98 29.96 -8.88
N GLN A 302 1.04 29.29 -9.56
CA GLN A 302 0.10 29.90 -10.51
C GLN A 302 -1.34 29.54 -10.09
N ASP A 303 -2.28 30.40 -10.47
CA ASP A 303 -3.70 30.12 -10.28
C ASP A 303 -4.13 28.90 -11.11
N PRO A 304 -5.07 28.07 -10.62
CA PRO A 304 -5.61 26.95 -11.38
C PRO A 304 -6.21 27.40 -12.72
N ARG A 305 -5.87 26.70 -13.81
CA ARG A 305 -6.35 27.01 -15.17
C ARG A 305 -7.30 25.93 -15.66
N THR A 306 -8.55 26.28 -15.94
CA THR A 306 -9.57 25.33 -16.38
C THR A 306 -9.54 25.12 -17.89
N THR A 307 -9.75 23.87 -18.32
CA THR A 307 -9.77 23.41 -19.72
C THR A 307 -10.66 22.17 -19.85
N THR A 308 -10.84 21.70 -21.07
CA THR A 308 -11.63 20.49 -21.38
C THR A 308 -10.73 19.36 -21.85
N VAL A 309 -10.99 18.14 -21.40
CA VAL A 309 -10.35 16.94 -21.96
C VAL A 309 -10.93 16.66 -23.35
N VAL A 310 -10.07 16.60 -24.38
CA VAL A 310 -10.49 16.37 -25.77
C VAL A 310 -10.07 14.99 -26.30
N GLY A 311 -9.27 14.26 -25.53
CA GLY A 311 -8.86 12.91 -25.90
C GLY A 311 -8.10 12.22 -24.77
N ILE A 312 -8.24 10.90 -24.73
CA ILE A 312 -7.55 10.02 -23.80
C ILE A 312 -6.96 8.89 -24.64
N ASP A 313 -5.65 8.65 -24.55
CA ASP A 313 -4.98 7.63 -25.33
C ASP A 313 -4.28 6.61 -24.42
N PHE A 314 -4.44 5.32 -24.73
CA PHE A 314 -3.89 4.19 -23.99
C PHE A 314 -3.43 3.10 -24.96
N ALA A 315 -2.14 2.70 -24.87
CA ALA A 315 -1.58 1.60 -25.64
C ALA A 315 -1.89 1.63 -27.15
N GLY A 316 -1.94 2.82 -27.76
CA GLY A 316 -2.20 3.02 -29.19
C GLY A 316 -3.69 3.11 -29.57
N ALA A 317 -4.61 3.03 -28.61
CA ALA A 317 -6.03 3.26 -28.81
C ALA A 317 -6.48 4.55 -28.12
N SER A 318 -7.51 5.21 -28.66
CA SER A 318 -8.21 6.29 -27.96
C SER A 318 -9.35 5.70 -27.12
N LEU A 319 -9.53 6.25 -25.92
CA LEU A 319 -10.54 5.88 -24.94
C LEU A 319 -11.54 7.02 -24.76
N GLU A 320 -12.79 6.68 -24.46
CA GLU A 320 -13.83 7.65 -24.05
C GLU A 320 -13.74 7.98 -22.55
N GLU A 321 -13.26 7.03 -21.75
CA GLU A 321 -13.16 7.10 -20.29
C GLU A 321 -11.90 6.36 -19.82
N ALA A 322 -11.26 6.88 -18.76
CA ALA A 322 -10.21 6.19 -18.03
C ALA A 322 -10.35 6.44 -16.53
N ALA A 323 -9.93 5.47 -15.71
CA ALA A 323 -10.03 5.52 -14.26
C ALA A 323 -8.71 5.17 -13.58
N ALA A 324 -8.54 5.57 -12.32
CA ALA A 324 -7.43 5.10 -11.50
C ALA A 324 -7.41 3.56 -11.42
N PRO A 325 -6.24 2.89 -11.49
CA PRO A 325 -4.88 3.44 -11.60
C PRO A 325 -4.31 3.36 -13.03
N GLN A 326 -5.09 3.63 -14.09
CA GLN A 326 -4.63 3.49 -15.47
C GLN A 326 -3.57 4.54 -15.84
N SER A 327 -2.54 4.12 -16.60
CA SER A 327 -1.53 5.02 -17.17
C SER A 327 -1.92 5.44 -18.57
N VAL A 328 -2.33 6.69 -18.75
CA VAL A 328 -2.89 7.22 -20.01
C VAL A 328 -2.17 8.49 -20.46
N ALA A 329 -2.38 8.89 -21.71
CA ALA A 329 -2.03 10.20 -22.21
C ALA A 329 -3.31 11.04 -22.42
N ILE A 330 -3.37 12.21 -21.78
CA ILE A 330 -4.53 13.11 -21.84
C ILE A 330 -4.23 14.28 -22.77
N ARG A 331 -5.16 14.58 -23.68
CA ARG A 331 -5.15 15.76 -24.55
C ARG A 331 -6.15 16.79 -24.04
N LEU A 332 -5.73 18.05 -24.00
CA LEU A 332 -6.54 19.18 -23.51
C LEU A 332 -6.90 20.11 -24.67
N ALA A 333 -8.04 20.80 -24.57
CA ALA A 333 -8.50 21.75 -25.58
C ALA A 333 -7.58 22.98 -25.66
N GLU A 334 -7.13 23.48 -24.51
CA GLU A 334 -6.25 24.63 -24.41
C GLU A 334 -4.77 24.23 -24.32
N GLU A 335 -3.91 24.96 -25.02
CA GLU A 335 -2.47 24.77 -24.95
C GLU A 335 -1.85 25.51 -23.77
N PHE A 336 -1.97 24.95 -22.58
CA PHE A 336 -1.26 25.45 -21.41
C PHE A 336 0.22 25.04 -21.41
N ASP A 337 1.09 25.85 -20.80
CA ASP A 337 2.45 25.41 -20.49
C ASP A 337 2.39 24.48 -19.26
N VAL A 338 2.21 23.19 -19.54
CA VAL A 338 2.17 22.11 -18.54
C VAL A 338 3.49 21.35 -18.59
N ALA A 339 4.06 21.08 -17.43
CA ALA A 339 5.31 20.36 -17.28
C ALA A 339 5.18 19.16 -16.33
N ARG A 340 6.22 18.31 -16.29
CA ARG A 340 6.32 17.26 -15.26
C ARG A 340 6.25 17.91 -13.87
N GLY A 341 5.42 17.33 -13.01
CA GLY A 341 5.18 17.89 -11.67
C GLY A 341 3.90 18.69 -11.57
N ASP A 342 3.27 19.08 -12.67
CA ASP A 342 1.94 19.68 -12.65
C ASP A 342 0.89 18.60 -12.44
N THR A 343 -0.25 18.98 -11.87
CA THR A 343 -1.38 18.08 -11.64
C THR A 343 -2.58 18.54 -12.44
N ILE A 344 -3.17 17.64 -13.23
CA ILE A 344 -4.48 17.84 -13.83
C ILE A 344 -5.50 17.21 -12.87
N ALA A 345 -6.56 17.94 -12.52
CA ALA A 345 -7.57 17.46 -11.58
C ALA A 345 -8.97 17.85 -12.02
N ALA A 346 -10.00 17.20 -11.46
CA ALA A 346 -11.39 17.62 -11.67
C ALA A 346 -11.54 19.11 -11.30
N ALA A 347 -12.18 19.88 -12.18
CA ALA A 347 -12.25 21.33 -12.02
C ALA A 347 -12.92 21.72 -10.69
N GLY A 348 -12.32 22.66 -9.96
CA GLY A 348 -12.84 23.17 -8.68
C GLY A 348 -12.73 22.24 -7.47
N THR A 349 -12.06 21.08 -7.61
CA THR A 349 -11.98 20.09 -6.52
C THR A 349 -10.68 20.10 -5.72
N VAL A 350 -9.66 20.83 -6.17
CA VAL A 350 -8.34 20.88 -5.51
C VAL A 350 -8.12 22.25 -4.89
N ARG A 351 -7.61 22.25 -3.65
CA ARG A 351 -7.23 23.47 -2.93
C ARG A 351 -6.00 24.14 -3.55
N GLU A 352 -5.81 25.41 -3.26
CA GLU A 352 -4.61 26.15 -3.66
C GLU A 352 -3.34 25.52 -3.07
N ALA A 353 -2.24 25.61 -3.83
CA ALA A 353 -0.97 25.06 -3.41
C ALA A 353 -0.42 25.81 -2.19
N SER A 354 -0.04 25.06 -1.14
CA SER A 354 0.49 25.62 0.11
C SER A 354 1.99 25.38 0.25
N ALA A 355 2.70 26.35 0.82
CA ALA A 355 4.08 26.19 1.24
C ALA A 355 4.21 25.77 2.71
N ASP A 356 3.12 25.77 3.48
CA ASP A 356 3.09 25.25 4.85
C ASP A 356 2.45 23.87 4.86
N LEU A 357 3.21 22.89 5.37
CA LEU A 357 2.83 21.49 5.42
C LEU A 357 2.71 21.04 6.87
N TYR A 358 1.52 20.63 7.26
CA TYR A 358 1.25 19.96 8.54
C TYR A 358 1.17 18.47 8.28
N ALA A 359 1.89 17.66 9.05
CA ALA A 359 1.99 16.25 8.76
C ALA A 359 2.10 15.36 9.99
N SER A 360 1.55 14.15 9.87
CA SER A 360 1.97 12.98 10.64
C SER A 360 3.15 12.33 9.92
N LEU A 361 4.25 12.11 10.62
CA LEU A 361 5.45 11.49 10.08
C LEU A 361 5.68 10.16 10.79
N CYS A 362 5.81 9.08 10.01
CA CYS A 362 6.40 7.83 10.46
C CYS A 362 7.91 7.92 10.24
N TRP A 363 8.70 8.07 11.31
CA TRP A 363 10.13 8.30 11.21
C TRP A 363 10.91 6.99 11.02
N LEU A 364 11.71 6.92 9.95
CA LEU A 364 12.35 5.69 9.47
C LEU A 364 13.88 5.74 9.52
N SER A 365 14.45 6.84 10.02
CA SER A 365 15.89 7.08 10.07
C SER A 365 16.43 6.98 11.50
N PRO A 366 17.63 6.41 11.70
CA PRO A 366 18.29 6.44 13.00
C PRO A 366 18.74 7.85 13.41
N LYS A 367 18.87 8.78 12.46
CA LYS A 367 19.16 10.18 12.72
C LYS A 367 17.87 10.87 13.18
N PRO A 368 17.80 11.42 14.41
CA PRO A 368 16.58 12.02 14.90
C PRO A 368 16.16 13.26 14.09
N LEU A 369 14.85 13.43 13.89
CA LEU A 369 14.29 14.66 13.35
C LEU A 369 14.28 15.73 14.44
N ARG A 370 14.70 16.95 14.11
CA ARG A 370 14.63 18.13 14.99
C ARG A 370 14.24 19.36 14.19
N GLU A 371 13.74 20.38 14.89
CA GLU A 371 13.54 21.71 14.32
C GLU A 371 14.82 22.21 13.62
N GLY A 372 14.64 22.90 12.49
CA GLY A 372 15.72 23.41 11.66
C GLY A 372 16.35 22.39 10.72
N ALA A 373 15.94 21.11 10.77
CA ALA A 373 16.39 20.11 9.82
C ALA A 373 15.96 20.47 8.38
N LYS A 374 16.91 20.36 7.45
CA LYS A 374 16.65 20.51 6.01
C LYS A 374 16.39 19.14 5.42
N VAL A 375 15.29 19.00 4.70
CA VAL A 375 14.85 17.76 4.07
C VAL A 375 14.39 18.03 2.63
N LEU A 376 14.29 16.97 1.83
CA LEU A 376 13.56 16.99 0.57
C LEU A 376 12.19 16.37 0.79
N VAL A 377 11.14 17.03 0.31
CA VAL A 377 9.76 16.52 0.30
C VAL A 377 9.46 16.04 -1.11
N LYS A 378 9.26 14.73 -1.28
CA LYS A 378 8.79 14.13 -2.53
C LYS A 378 7.29 13.89 -2.43
N HIS A 379 6.52 14.60 -3.24
CA HIS A 379 5.07 14.55 -3.31
C HIS A 379 4.65 14.40 -4.77
N GLY A 380 3.91 13.33 -5.07
CA GLY A 380 3.62 12.91 -6.44
C GLY A 380 4.89 12.84 -7.30
N THR A 381 4.92 13.64 -8.37
CA THR A 381 6.03 13.71 -9.33
C THR A 381 7.02 14.84 -9.07
N ARG A 382 6.83 15.64 -7.99
CA ARG A 382 7.72 16.73 -7.58
C ARG A 382 8.59 16.36 -6.39
N THR A 383 9.74 17.02 -6.29
CA THR A 383 10.59 16.99 -5.11
C THR A 383 11.05 18.41 -4.81
N VAL A 384 10.75 18.91 -3.61
CA VAL A 384 11.07 20.28 -3.20
C VAL A 384 11.88 20.26 -1.91
N GLN A 385 12.72 21.27 -1.71
CA GLN A 385 13.38 21.46 -0.42
C GLN A 385 12.37 21.91 0.63
N ALA A 386 12.58 21.50 1.88
CA ALA A 386 11.79 21.95 3.01
C ALA A 386 12.65 22.12 4.27
N LEU A 387 12.17 22.98 5.16
CA LEU A 387 12.71 23.19 6.50
C LEU A 387 11.70 22.73 7.53
N VAL A 388 12.12 21.88 8.46
CA VAL A 388 11.30 21.49 9.61
C VAL A 388 11.18 22.68 10.56
N ARG A 389 9.97 23.19 10.73
CA ARG A 389 9.66 24.33 11.60
C ARG A 389 9.47 23.92 13.04
N ASN A 390 8.80 22.80 13.28
CA ASN A 390 8.53 22.31 14.62
C ASN A 390 8.22 20.81 14.57
N VAL A 391 8.54 20.11 15.65
CA VAL A 391 7.99 18.79 15.98
C VAL A 391 7.08 19.02 17.18
N ASN A 392 5.78 18.78 16.98
CA ASN A 392 4.74 19.13 17.94
C ASN A 392 4.52 18.03 18.99
N GLY A 393 4.86 16.79 18.65
CA GLY A 393 4.64 15.65 19.52
C GLY A 393 4.83 14.31 18.85
N LYS A 394 4.92 13.28 19.67
CA LYS A 394 4.95 11.87 19.25
C LYS A 394 3.73 11.14 19.78
N LEU A 395 3.22 10.21 19.00
CA LEU A 395 2.12 9.35 19.39
C LEU A 395 2.64 8.28 20.34
N ASP A 396 2.08 8.23 21.54
CA ASP A 396 2.25 7.08 22.41
C ASP A 396 1.39 5.93 21.85
N LEU A 397 2.07 4.87 21.41
CA LEU A 397 1.44 3.70 20.77
C LEU A 397 0.70 2.79 21.76
N SER A 398 0.84 3.04 23.07
CA SER A 398 0.11 2.31 24.12
C SER A 398 -1.18 3.03 24.51
N THR A 399 -1.17 4.36 24.59
CA THR A 399 -2.32 5.17 25.02
C THR A 399 -3.06 5.89 23.90
N PHE A 400 -2.49 5.91 22.70
CA PHE A 400 -3.00 6.64 21.52
C PHE A 400 -3.11 8.14 21.71
N LYS A 401 -2.33 8.69 22.64
CA LYS A 401 -2.28 10.13 22.88
C LYS A 401 -1.04 10.72 22.27
N LEU A 402 -1.20 11.90 21.70
CA LEU A 402 -0.07 12.71 21.25
C LEU A 402 0.59 13.33 22.49
N GLU A 403 1.81 12.90 22.78
CA GLU A 403 2.66 13.47 23.80
C GLU A 403 3.54 14.56 23.22
N GLN A 404 3.75 15.64 23.97
CA GLN A 404 4.66 16.72 23.55
C GLN A 404 6.10 16.20 23.42
N ALA A 405 6.71 16.45 22.28
CA ALA A 405 8.06 16.02 21.96
C ALA A 405 8.68 16.99 20.97
N SER A 406 9.98 17.30 21.13
CA SER A 406 10.72 18.23 20.25
C SER A 406 11.58 17.53 19.19
N ALA A 407 11.52 16.19 19.15
CA ALA A 407 12.25 15.36 18.21
C ALA A 407 11.48 14.07 17.91
N LEU A 408 11.75 13.46 16.75
CA LEU A 408 11.30 12.10 16.41
C LEU A 408 12.52 11.20 16.24
N GLU A 409 12.52 10.06 16.93
CA GLU A 409 13.52 9.02 16.84
C GLU A 409 13.03 7.87 15.93
N LEU A 410 13.90 6.89 15.67
CA LEU A 410 13.56 5.76 14.81
C LEU A 410 12.29 5.05 15.32
N ASN A 411 11.32 4.85 14.42
CA ASN A 411 10.00 4.26 14.67
C ASN A 411 9.01 5.15 15.43
N ASP A 412 9.38 6.39 15.79
CA ASP A 412 8.39 7.33 16.29
C ASP A 412 7.41 7.71 15.18
N ILE A 413 6.14 7.81 15.56
CA ILE A 413 5.11 8.43 14.75
C ILE A 413 4.79 9.75 15.42
N GLY A 414 4.87 10.87 14.72
CA GLY A 414 4.64 12.16 15.35
C GLY A 414 4.19 13.25 14.41
N HIS A 415 3.77 14.37 14.98
CA HIS A 415 3.31 15.52 14.23
C HIS A 415 4.45 16.52 14.04
N ALA A 416 4.58 17.02 12.82
CA ALA A 416 5.55 18.05 12.48
C ALA A 416 4.97 19.08 11.52
N GLN A 417 5.53 20.27 11.57
CA GLN A 417 5.28 21.34 10.61
C GLN A 417 6.53 21.58 9.76
N LEU A 418 6.34 21.65 8.44
CA LEU A 418 7.39 21.91 7.48
C LEU A 418 7.07 23.15 6.65
N ARG A 419 8.09 23.94 6.35
CA ARG A 419 8.02 25.02 5.36
C ARG A 419 8.69 24.57 4.08
N LEU A 420 7.94 24.52 3.00
CA LEU A 420 8.40 24.16 1.67
C LEU A 420 9.04 25.36 0.97
N ALA A 421 10.06 25.10 0.15
CA ALA A 421 10.72 26.12 -0.67
C ALA A 421 9.87 26.55 -1.87
N ALA A 422 8.97 25.69 -2.33
CA ALA A 422 7.94 25.98 -3.33
C ALA A 422 6.62 25.35 -2.87
N PRO A 423 5.48 26.00 -3.12
CA PRO A 423 4.18 25.48 -2.70
C PRO A 423 3.86 24.15 -3.41
N LEU A 424 3.06 23.30 -2.79
CA LEU A 424 2.59 22.03 -3.34
C LEU A 424 1.06 21.91 -3.18
N PRO A 425 0.36 21.21 -4.10
CA PRO A 425 -1.07 20.93 -3.98
C PRO A 425 -1.29 19.82 -2.95
N LEU A 426 -1.20 20.16 -1.67
CA LEU A 426 -1.30 19.25 -0.55
C LEU A 426 -2.78 18.99 -0.22
N GLU A 427 -3.17 17.73 -0.18
CA GLU A 427 -4.52 17.29 0.19
C GLU A 427 -4.46 16.47 1.46
N ASN A 428 -5.52 16.50 2.28
CA ASN A 428 -5.52 15.74 3.52
C ASN A 428 -5.58 14.23 3.24
N TYR A 429 -4.65 13.48 3.84
CA TYR A 429 -4.55 12.03 3.72
C TYR A 429 -5.82 11.27 4.17
N LEU A 430 -6.60 11.86 5.08
CA LEU A 430 -7.88 11.31 5.53
C LEU A 430 -8.93 11.24 4.41
N HIS A 431 -8.83 12.12 3.41
CA HIS A 431 -9.75 12.17 2.27
C HIS A 431 -9.11 11.64 0.99
N HIS A 432 -7.83 11.95 0.78
CA HIS A 432 -7.09 11.60 -0.44
C HIS A 432 -5.82 10.84 -0.09
N ARG A 433 -5.88 9.50 -0.16
CA ARG A 433 -4.80 8.65 0.36
C ARG A 433 -3.52 8.78 -0.46
N ARG A 434 -3.64 8.97 -1.78
CA ARG A 434 -2.49 9.01 -2.68
C ARG A 434 -1.92 10.41 -2.81
N THR A 435 -2.75 11.46 -2.89
CA THR A 435 -2.28 12.85 -2.95
C THR A 435 -2.02 13.44 -1.56
N GLY A 436 -2.47 12.82 -0.48
CA GLY A 436 -2.09 13.18 0.89
C GLY A 436 -0.84 12.47 1.42
N ALA A 437 -0.22 11.59 0.64
CA ALA A 437 1.02 10.90 1.01
C ALA A 437 2.25 11.59 0.43
N PHE A 438 3.36 11.59 1.17
CA PHE A 438 4.65 12.08 0.71
C PHE A 438 5.82 11.37 1.40
N LEU A 439 7.03 11.56 0.87
CA LEU A 439 8.26 11.08 1.48
C LEU A 439 9.14 12.25 1.93
N LEU A 440 9.77 12.11 3.09
CA LEU A 440 10.93 12.93 3.47
C LEU A 440 12.20 12.19 3.10
N ILE A 441 13.11 12.90 2.44
CA ILE A 441 14.36 12.36 1.92
C ILE A 441 15.52 13.21 2.46
N ASP A 442 16.63 12.58 2.83
CA ASP A 442 17.83 13.30 3.24
C ASP A 442 18.49 13.93 2.00
N PRO A 443 18.72 15.25 1.98
CA PRO A 443 19.32 15.93 0.83
C PRO A 443 20.78 15.54 0.56
N LEU A 444 21.48 14.91 1.51
CA LEU A 444 22.89 14.57 1.38
C LEU A 444 23.12 13.22 0.70
N ASP A 445 22.37 12.19 1.11
CA ASP A 445 22.57 10.81 0.66
C ASP A 445 21.36 10.21 -0.09
N GLY A 446 20.23 10.92 -0.13
CA GLY A 446 19.02 10.46 -0.81
C GLY A 446 18.23 9.38 -0.06
N ASN A 447 18.58 9.06 1.17
CA ASN A 447 17.86 8.07 1.97
C ASN A 447 16.46 8.58 2.37
N THR A 448 15.50 7.66 2.42
CA THR A 448 14.15 7.98 2.94
C THR A 448 14.20 8.13 4.45
N LEU A 449 13.91 9.32 4.94
CA LEU A 449 13.89 9.69 6.35
C LEU A 449 12.54 9.38 7.01
N ALA A 450 11.44 9.62 6.31
CA ALA A 450 10.09 9.39 6.82
C ALA A 450 9.09 9.13 5.69
N ALA A 451 8.05 8.37 6.01
CA ALA A 451 6.78 8.42 5.29
C ALA A 451 5.90 9.48 5.97
N GLY A 452 5.30 10.37 5.18
CA GLY A 452 4.52 11.50 5.67
C GLY A 452 3.09 11.45 5.18
N LEU A 453 2.17 11.82 6.07
CA LEU A 453 0.74 11.94 5.82
C LEU A 453 0.35 13.40 6.06
N VAL A 454 -0.17 14.06 5.04
CA VAL A 454 -0.66 15.45 5.13
C VAL A 454 -1.87 15.48 6.08
N LYS A 455 -1.88 16.48 6.96
CA LYS A 455 -3.02 16.81 7.84
C LYS A 455 -3.58 18.17 7.45
N ASP A 456 -4.80 18.44 7.89
CA ASP A 456 -5.40 19.77 7.78
C ASP A 456 -4.54 20.84 8.46
N HIS A 457 -4.62 22.06 7.93
CA HIS A 457 -4.11 23.21 8.62
C HIS A 457 -4.98 23.44 9.88
N PRO A 458 -4.40 23.77 11.05
CA PRO A 458 -5.14 24.16 12.24
C PRO A 458 -6.24 25.24 12.06
N GLY A 459 -6.24 26.00 10.95
CA GLY A 459 -7.26 27.00 10.63
C GLY A 459 -8.39 26.50 9.70
N ASP A 460 -8.25 25.33 9.09
CA ASP A 460 -9.19 24.83 8.08
C ASP A 460 -10.58 24.49 8.65
N HIS A 461 -10.66 24.21 9.96
CA HIS A 461 -11.93 23.94 10.65
C HIS A 461 -12.56 25.17 11.33
N GLU A 462 -11.99 26.38 11.15
CA GLU A 462 -12.64 27.59 11.68
C GLU A 462 -13.89 27.99 10.89
N ASP A 463 -13.93 27.69 9.59
CA ASP A 463 -15.06 28.02 8.70
C ASP A 463 -16.25 27.05 8.81
N GLU A 464 -16.03 25.81 9.25
CA GLU A 464 -17.12 24.84 9.49
C GLU A 464 -18.00 25.22 10.70
N ARG A 465 -17.56 26.12 11.56
CA ARG A 465 -18.38 26.67 12.66
C ARG A 465 -19.43 27.69 12.19
N TYR A 466 -19.45 28.05 10.91
CA TYR A 466 -20.39 29.03 10.33
C TYR A 466 -21.35 28.47 9.28
N SER A 467 -21.34 27.17 9.00
CA SER A 467 -22.37 26.52 8.18
C SER A 467 -23.39 25.82 9.09
N ILE A 468 -24.52 26.48 9.34
CA ILE A 468 -25.67 25.98 10.13
C ILE A 468 -26.45 24.93 9.34
#